data_AF-A0A3P9CAU9-F1
#
_entry.id   AF-A0A3P9CAU9-F1
#
_cell.length_a   1.000
_cell.length_b   1.000
_cell.length_c   1.000
_cell.angle_alpha   90.00
_cell.angle_beta   90.00
_cell.angle_gamma   90.00
#
_symmetry.space_group_name_H-M   'P 1'
#
loop_
_entity.id
_entity.type
_entity.pdbx_description
1 polymer ?
#
loop_
_entity_poly.entity_id
_entity_poly.type
_entity_poly.pdbx_seq_one_letter_code
_entity_poly.pdbx_strand_id
1 'polypeptide(L)'
;NFLFILFEIVLLVVVPVYKQRKSPHFIDNKKKWREAQSYCRENHTDLASGAEQLKEAVSTFKSSHKPRSWIGLFRDTWRWSDGSNYSYRHWRDVGELPEELSETDSGTRKCAMTELNKEGKWKADDCNTRKPFFCYGDGEIYKDSFFTSGFCQFSY
;
A
#
# COMPACT_ATOMS: atom_id res chain seq x y z
N ASN A 1 17.58 -2.02 -46.41
CA ASN A 1 16.38 -2.38 -45.61
C ASN A 1 16.05 -1.26 -44.61
N PHE A 2 15.86 -0.03 -45.09
CA PHE A 2 15.70 1.18 -44.26
C PHE A 2 14.25 1.39 -43.82
N LEU A 3 13.30 0.88 -44.62
CA LEU A 3 11.86 0.91 -44.31
C LEU A 3 11.49 0.09 -43.06
N PHE A 4 12.14 -1.07 -42.84
CA PHE A 4 11.84 -1.91 -41.68
C PHE A 4 12.30 -1.26 -40.37
N ILE A 5 13.42 -0.53 -40.39
CA ILE A 5 13.92 0.21 -39.22
C ILE A 5 13.01 1.39 -38.88
N LEU A 6 12.47 2.09 -39.90
CA LEU A 6 11.49 3.15 -39.69
C LEU A 6 10.16 2.61 -39.11
N PHE A 7 9.73 1.41 -39.52
CA PHE A 7 8.48 0.80 -39.04
C PHE A 7 8.56 0.36 -37.57
N GLU A 8 9.69 -0.24 -37.15
CA GLU A 8 9.99 -0.60 -35.76
C GLU A 8 10.07 0.64 -34.84
N ILE A 9 10.73 1.70 -35.31
CA ILE A 9 10.82 2.97 -34.57
C ILE A 9 9.44 3.61 -34.43
N VAL A 10 8.61 3.58 -35.49
CA VAL A 10 7.23 4.11 -35.43
C VAL A 10 6.39 3.31 -34.42
N LEU A 11 6.45 1.97 -34.41
CA LEU A 11 5.71 1.12 -33.47
C LEU A 11 6.04 1.41 -32.00
N LEU A 12 7.29 1.76 -31.67
CA LEU A 12 7.69 2.15 -30.32
C LEU A 12 7.21 3.55 -29.92
N VAL A 13 6.96 4.44 -30.89
CA VAL A 13 6.52 5.83 -30.64
C VAL A 13 4.99 5.94 -30.52
N VAL A 14 4.22 4.96 -31.01
CA VAL A 14 2.74 4.99 -30.95
C VAL A 14 2.12 4.01 -29.97
N VAL A 15 2.85 3.45 -28.99
CA VAL A 15 2.18 2.75 -27.89
C VAL A 15 1.40 3.83 -27.12
N PRO A 16 0.07 3.92 -27.24
CA PRO A 16 -0.66 5.00 -26.61
C PRO A 16 -0.60 4.71 -25.12
N VAL A 17 -0.08 5.65 -24.33
CA VAL A 17 -0.21 5.57 -22.88
C VAL A 17 -1.68 5.82 -22.56
N TYR A 18 -2.47 4.75 -22.57
CA TYR A 18 -3.89 4.80 -22.23
C TYR A 18 -4.04 5.12 -20.75
N LYS A 19 -4.28 6.40 -20.44
CA LYS A 19 -4.58 6.83 -19.08
C LYS A 19 -6.05 6.58 -18.81
N GLN A 20 -6.34 5.55 -18.02
CA GLN A 20 -7.71 5.24 -17.63
C GLN A 20 -8.26 6.38 -16.76
N ARG A 21 -9.41 6.94 -17.15
CA ARG A 21 -10.12 7.94 -16.33
C ARG A 21 -10.63 7.27 -15.06
N LYS A 22 -10.33 7.85 -13.90
CA LYS A 22 -10.84 7.40 -12.61
C LYS A 22 -12.04 8.24 -12.22
N SER A 23 -13.23 7.65 -12.23
CA SER A 23 -14.45 8.35 -11.81
C SER A 23 -14.52 8.48 -10.28
N PRO A 24 -14.85 9.65 -9.74
CA PRO A 24 -15.00 9.82 -8.29
C PRO A 24 -16.36 9.28 -7.82
N HIS A 25 -16.35 8.55 -6.71
CA HIS A 25 -17.56 8.01 -6.06
C HIS A 25 -17.72 8.63 -4.67
N PHE A 26 -18.91 9.13 -4.35
CA PHE A 26 -19.23 9.64 -3.02
C PHE A 26 -20.00 8.59 -2.22
N ILE A 27 -19.52 8.27 -1.02
CA ILE A 27 -20.12 7.28 -0.12
C ILE A 27 -20.59 8.01 1.14
N ASP A 28 -21.90 7.98 1.42
CA ASP A 28 -22.51 8.71 2.55
C ASP A 28 -22.45 7.92 3.89
N ASN A 29 -21.85 6.73 3.87
CA ASN A 29 -21.70 5.90 5.06
C ASN A 29 -20.48 6.36 5.88
N LYS A 30 -20.72 6.87 7.10
CA LYS A 30 -19.68 7.36 8.01
C LYS A 30 -18.82 6.18 8.51
N LYS A 31 -17.52 6.26 8.28
CA LYS A 31 -16.51 5.27 8.66
C LYS A 31 -15.26 5.94 9.20
N LYS A 32 -14.47 5.27 10.04
CA LYS A 32 -13.10 5.71 10.36
C LYS A 32 -12.25 5.71 9.09
N TRP A 33 -11.16 6.48 9.03
CA TRP A 33 -10.37 6.64 7.79
C TRP A 33 -9.94 5.29 7.19
N ARG A 34 -9.42 4.38 8.02
CA ARG A 34 -8.98 3.07 7.55
C ARG A 34 -10.15 2.15 7.17
N GLU A 35 -11.28 2.21 7.86
CA GLU A 35 -12.48 1.48 7.47
C GLU A 35 -13.01 1.97 6.11
N ALA A 36 -12.94 3.28 5.86
CA ALA A 36 -13.27 3.86 4.56
C ALA A 36 -12.28 3.39 3.48
N GLN A 37 -10.98 3.32 3.80
CA GLN A 37 -9.97 2.76 2.89
C GLN A 37 -10.23 1.30 2.54
N SER A 38 -10.45 0.44 3.55
CA SER A 38 -10.76 -0.98 3.33
C SER A 38 -12.02 -1.13 2.48
N TYR A 39 -13.07 -0.39 2.80
CA TYR A 39 -14.30 -0.38 2.01
C TYR A 39 -14.04 -0.02 0.54
N CYS A 40 -13.26 1.03 0.27
CA CYS A 40 -12.91 1.42 -1.09
C CYS A 40 -12.05 0.38 -1.82
N ARG A 41 -11.19 -0.38 -1.13
CA ARG A 41 -10.41 -1.47 -1.74
C ARG A 41 -11.23 -2.72 -2.01
N GLU A 42 -12.24 -2.97 -1.19
CA GLU A 42 -13.17 -4.09 -1.36
C GLU A 42 -14.22 -3.83 -2.44
N ASN A 43 -14.70 -2.58 -2.57
CA ASN A 43 -15.85 -2.24 -3.43
C ASN A 43 -15.47 -1.36 -4.65
N HIS A 44 -14.28 -0.75 -4.64
CA HIS A 44 -13.77 0.15 -5.67
C HIS A 44 -12.26 -0.10 -5.90
N THR A 45 -11.44 0.94 -6.04
CA THR A 45 -9.98 0.83 -6.12
C THR A 45 -9.28 1.22 -4.81
N ASP A 46 -9.41 2.48 -4.37
CA ASP A 46 -8.89 3.01 -3.10
C ASP A 46 -9.57 4.37 -2.84
N LEU A 47 -9.28 5.01 -1.71
CA LEU A 47 -9.68 6.40 -1.46
C LEU A 47 -9.05 7.35 -2.50
N ALA A 48 -9.78 8.41 -2.88
CA ALA A 48 -9.33 9.39 -3.86
C ALA A 48 -8.01 10.04 -3.42
N SER A 49 -6.98 9.97 -4.29
CA SER A 49 -5.61 10.36 -3.98
C SER A 49 -4.98 11.19 -5.09
N GLY A 50 -4.12 12.15 -4.72
CA GLY A 50 -3.40 12.99 -5.67
C GLY A 50 -4.26 14.11 -6.28
N ALA A 51 -3.59 15.11 -6.85
CA ALA A 51 -4.23 16.36 -7.24
C ALA A 51 -5.33 16.19 -8.30
N GLU A 52 -5.15 15.30 -9.28
CA GLU A 52 -6.09 15.09 -10.37
C GLU A 52 -7.41 14.47 -9.89
N GLN A 53 -7.34 13.37 -9.14
CA GLN A 53 -8.54 12.69 -8.61
C GLN A 53 -9.30 13.62 -7.65
N LEU A 54 -8.60 14.42 -6.85
CA LEU A 54 -9.22 15.37 -5.93
C LEU A 54 -9.88 16.54 -6.66
N LYS A 55 -9.25 17.08 -7.72
CA LYS A 55 -9.86 18.12 -8.56
C LYS A 55 -11.14 17.61 -9.21
N GLU A 56 -11.13 16.40 -9.76
CA GLU A 56 -12.30 15.77 -10.37
C GLU A 56 -13.41 15.57 -9.34
N ALA A 57 -13.11 14.97 -8.18
CA ALA A 57 -14.08 14.74 -7.11
C ALA A 57 -14.73 16.04 -6.61
N VAL A 58 -13.95 17.10 -6.37
CA VAL A 58 -14.49 18.41 -5.97
C VAL A 58 -15.40 18.95 -7.06
N SER A 59 -14.98 18.89 -8.34
CA SER A 59 -15.80 19.40 -9.45
C SER A 59 -17.15 18.69 -9.56
N THR A 60 -17.18 17.38 -9.37
CA THR A 60 -18.37 16.54 -9.49
C THR A 60 -19.35 16.77 -8.33
N PHE A 61 -18.85 16.95 -7.11
CA PHE A 61 -19.69 16.98 -5.90
C PHE A 61 -19.86 18.37 -5.27
N LYS A 62 -19.27 19.44 -5.86
CA LYS A 62 -19.30 20.81 -5.31
C LYS A 62 -20.71 21.33 -5.01
N SER A 63 -21.67 21.04 -5.89
CA SER A 63 -23.06 21.53 -5.77
C SER A 63 -23.90 20.76 -4.74
N SER A 64 -23.42 19.59 -4.30
CA SER A 64 -24.23 18.64 -3.53
C SER A 64 -24.14 18.83 -2.00
N HIS A 65 -23.53 19.91 -1.51
CA HIS A 65 -23.38 20.21 -0.06
C HIS A 65 -22.88 19.00 0.76
N LYS A 66 -21.94 18.21 0.20
CA LYS A 66 -21.45 17.00 0.86
C LYS A 66 -20.64 17.34 2.12
N PRO A 67 -20.73 16.52 3.18
CA PRO A 67 -19.97 16.72 4.41
C PRO A 67 -18.45 16.52 4.19
N ARG A 68 -17.65 16.88 5.21
CA ARG A 68 -16.21 16.58 5.26
C ARG A 68 -15.99 15.08 5.00
N SER A 69 -15.07 14.77 4.10
CA SER A 69 -14.86 13.42 3.56
C SER A 69 -13.40 13.00 3.68
N TRP A 70 -13.16 11.71 3.90
CA TRP A 70 -11.80 11.14 3.87
C TRP A 70 -11.22 11.13 2.46
N ILE A 71 -9.91 11.33 2.36
CA ILE A 71 -9.12 11.21 1.12
C ILE A 71 -7.98 10.22 1.33
N GLY A 72 -7.37 9.74 0.25
CA GLY A 72 -6.31 8.72 0.30
C GLY A 72 -4.97 9.20 0.87
N LEU A 73 -4.83 10.49 1.20
CA LEU A 73 -3.64 11.00 1.87
C LEU A 73 -3.71 10.69 3.37
N PHE A 74 -2.67 10.05 3.90
CA PHE A 74 -2.55 9.72 5.32
C PHE A 74 -1.11 9.90 5.79
N ARG A 75 -0.94 10.05 7.11
CA ARG A 75 0.36 10.04 7.77
C ARG A 75 0.62 8.66 8.34
N ASP A 76 1.74 8.05 7.96
CA ASP A 76 2.24 6.83 8.59
C ASP A 76 3.64 7.03 9.15
N THR A 77 3.82 6.72 10.42
CA THR A 77 5.08 6.89 11.14
C THR A 77 5.76 5.56 11.49
N TRP A 78 5.15 4.42 11.14
CA TRP A 78 5.71 3.10 11.43
C TRP A 78 6.76 2.69 10.40
N ARG A 79 7.86 2.14 10.91
CA ARG A 79 9.00 1.65 10.12
C ARG A 79 9.55 0.38 10.74
N TRP A 80 10.04 -0.52 9.90
CA TRP A 80 10.84 -1.65 10.37
C TRP A 80 12.19 -1.16 10.91
N SER A 81 12.73 -1.86 11.91
CA SER A 81 14.01 -1.50 12.53
C SER A 81 15.21 -1.62 11.58
N ASP A 82 15.08 -2.45 10.55
CA ASP A 82 16.09 -2.67 9.51
C ASP A 82 15.97 -1.70 8.32
N GLY A 83 14.95 -0.84 8.32
CA GLY A 83 14.68 0.10 7.23
C GLY A 83 14.07 -0.54 5.98
N SER A 84 13.66 -1.81 6.03
CA SER A 84 12.94 -2.47 4.93
C SER A 84 11.60 -1.81 4.63
N ASN A 85 11.05 -2.11 3.44
CA ASN A 85 9.80 -1.52 2.98
C ASN A 85 8.64 -1.84 3.95
N TYR A 86 7.95 -0.80 4.41
CA TYR A 86 6.90 -0.85 5.43
C TYR A 86 5.48 -0.95 4.82
N SER A 87 5.36 -1.41 3.57
CA SER A 87 4.07 -1.48 2.86
C SER A 87 3.11 -2.53 3.43
N TYR A 88 3.62 -3.67 3.88
CA TYR A 88 2.82 -4.71 4.53
C TYR A 88 2.49 -4.31 5.97
N ARG A 89 1.22 -4.50 6.36
CA ARG A 89 0.72 -4.17 7.69
C ARG A 89 -0.29 -5.21 8.14
N HIS A 90 -0.09 -5.80 9.32
CA HIS A 90 -0.97 -6.82 9.88
C HIS A 90 -1.47 -6.45 11.27
N TRP A 91 -1.89 -5.19 11.46
CA TRP A 91 -2.38 -4.68 12.75
C TRP A 91 -3.67 -5.39 13.18
N ARG A 92 -3.83 -5.64 14.48
CA ARG A 92 -5.02 -6.28 15.02
C ARG A 92 -6.27 -5.48 14.73
N ASP A 93 -6.20 -4.21 15.07
CA ASP A 93 -7.30 -3.28 14.92
C ASP A 93 -6.90 -2.23 13.90
N VAL A 94 -7.71 -2.15 12.86
CA VAL A 94 -7.62 -1.15 11.80
C VAL A 94 -7.76 0.28 12.40
N GLY A 95 -8.31 0.42 13.61
CA GLY A 95 -8.38 1.66 14.36
C GLY A 95 -7.18 1.98 15.27
N GLU A 96 -6.29 1.04 15.57
CA GLU A 96 -5.25 1.24 16.61
C GLU A 96 -4.03 2.05 16.14
N LEU A 97 -4.02 2.66 14.95
CA LEU A 97 -2.93 3.53 14.47
C LEU A 97 -3.37 4.57 13.43
N PRO A 98 -2.85 5.82 13.40
CA PRO A 98 -2.21 6.67 14.41
C PRO A 98 -3.05 7.95 14.70
N GLU A 99 -4.38 7.90 14.57
CA GLU A 99 -5.28 8.98 15.03
C GLU A 99 -5.73 8.77 16.49
N GLU A 100 -5.65 7.54 17.02
CA GLU A 100 -5.99 7.21 18.42
C GLU A 100 -4.74 6.92 19.29
N LEU A 101 -3.55 7.39 18.89
CA LEU A 101 -2.59 7.84 19.92
C LEU A 101 -3.14 9.18 20.41
N SER A 102 -4.20 9.08 21.21
CA SER A 102 -4.85 10.22 21.83
C SER A 102 -3.78 11.11 22.47
N GLU A 103 -4.04 12.40 22.56
CA GLU A 103 -3.23 13.31 23.39
C GLU A 103 -3.12 12.82 24.86
N THR A 104 -3.88 11.79 25.24
CA THR A 104 -3.86 11.09 26.52
C THR A 104 -3.04 9.79 26.55
N ASP A 105 -2.69 9.16 25.41
CA ASP A 105 -1.73 8.07 25.40
C ASP A 105 -0.35 8.70 25.44
N SER A 106 0.43 8.43 26.49
CA SER A 106 1.63 9.22 26.88
C SER A 106 2.80 9.21 25.88
N GLY A 107 2.56 8.87 24.61
CA GLY A 107 3.57 8.72 23.59
C GLY A 107 4.52 7.56 23.89
N THR A 108 4.13 6.63 24.76
CA THR A 108 4.94 5.48 25.18
C THR A 108 4.77 4.29 24.24
N ARG A 109 3.58 4.11 23.64
CA ARG A 109 3.26 2.98 22.75
C ARG A 109 3.81 3.15 21.32
N LYS A 110 5.13 3.34 21.21
CA LYS A 110 5.84 3.62 19.94
C LYS A 110 6.47 2.39 19.29
N CYS A 111 6.41 1.23 19.94
CA CYS A 111 6.95 -0.02 19.43
C CYS A 111 5.82 -0.98 19.03
N ALA A 112 6.10 -1.85 18.07
CA ALA A 112 5.15 -2.86 17.62
C ALA A 112 5.51 -4.22 18.24
N MET A 113 4.48 -4.99 18.59
CA MET A 113 4.63 -6.41 18.92
C MET A 113 3.62 -7.23 18.12
N THR A 114 3.93 -8.51 17.89
CA THR A 114 3.01 -9.48 17.29
C THR A 114 2.40 -10.37 18.37
N GLU A 115 1.12 -10.72 18.20
CA GLU A 115 0.41 -11.65 19.08
C GLU A 115 0.12 -12.97 18.34
N LEU A 116 0.93 -13.98 18.66
CA LEU A 116 0.92 -15.28 17.97
C LEU A 116 -0.42 -16.02 18.11
N ASN A 117 -1.08 -15.89 19.26
CA ASN A 117 -2.40 -16.46 19.53
C ASN A 117 -3.55 -15.73 18.78
N LYS A 118 -3.24 -14.69 18.02
CA LYS A 118 -4.18 -13.88 17.24
C LYS A 118 -3.69 -13.76 15.79
N GLU A 119 -3.33 -14.91 15.20
CA GLU A 119 -2.92 -15.01 13.79
C GLU A 119 -1.72 -14.13 13.44
N GLY A 120 -0.85 -13.85 14.41
CA GLY A 120 0.32 -12.99 14.23
C GLY A 120 -0.02 -11.50 14.07
N LYS A 121 -1.24 -11.07 14.41
CA LYS A 121 -1.65 -9.66 14.33
C LYS A 121 -0.80 -8.77 15.24
N TRP A 122 -0.55 -7.54 14.80
CA TRP A 122 0.34 -6.59 15.45
C TRP A 122 -0.43 -5.66 16.39
N LYS A 123 0.25 -5.19 17.43
CA LYS A 123 -0.25 -4.22 18.41
C LYS A 123 0.82 -3.21 18.77
N ALA A 124 0.42 -1.95 18.98
CA ALA A 124 1.30 -0.93 19.52
C ALA A 124 1.48 -1.13 21.04
N ASP A 125 2.72 -1.07 21.50
CA ASP A 125 3.07 -1.26 22.90
C ASP A 125 4.29 -0.43 23.33
N ASP A 126 4.46 -0.33 24.65
CA ASP A 126 5.58 0.39 25.24
C ASP A 126 6.90 -0.32 24.94
N CYS A 127 7.84 0.41 24.33
CA CYS A 127 9.18 -0.04 23.98
C CYS A 127 10.00 -0.54 25.19
N ASN A 128 9.69 -0.07 26.40
CA ASN A 128 10.41 -0.44 27.62
C ASN A 128 9.89 -1.75 28.25
N THR A 129 8.79 -2.30 27.74
CA THR A 129 8.25 -3.55 28.25
C THR A 129 9.12 -4.73 27.81
N ARG A 130 9.57 -5.55 28.76
CA ARG A 130 10.39 -6.74 28.47
C ARG A 130 9.51 -7.86 27.90
N LYS A 131 9.89 -8.42 26.76
CA LYS A 131 9.15 -9.48 26.04
C LYS A 131 10.12 -10.44 25.33
N PRO A 132 9.69 -11.68 25.02
CA PRO A 132 10.36 -12.51 24.03
C PRO A 132 10.38 -11.83 22.65
N PHE A 133 11.37 -12.15 21.81
CA PHE A 133 11.58 -11.51 20.50
C PHE A 133 12.01 -12.51 19.43
N PHE A 134 11.80 -12.14 18.17
CA PHE A 134 12.27 -12.87 16.99
C PHE A 134 13.49 -12.16 16.39
N CYS A 135 14.44 -12.93 15.88
CA CYS A 135 15.53 -12.45 15.04
C CYS A 135 15.43 -13.10 13.67
N TYR A 136 15.95 -12.44 12.66
CA TYR A 136 16.21 -13.02 11.35
C TYR A 136 17.66 -12.72 10.99
N GLY A 137 18.25 -13.55 10.14
CA GLY A 137 19.62 -13.43 9.66
C GLY A 137 19.73 -14.10 8.30
N ASP A 138 20.90 -13.98 7.68
CA ASP A 138 21.16 -14.60 6.39
C ASP A 138 21.03 -16.12 6.51
N GLY A 139 20.13 -16.71 5.72
CA GLY A 139 20.07 -18.16 5.55
C GLY A 139 21.24 -18.62 4.70
N GLU A 140 21.74 -19.84 4.94
CA GLU A 140 22.71 -20.45 4.03
C GLU A 140 22.14 -20.47 2.61
N ILE A 141 22.96 -20.05 1.64
CA ILE A 141 22.62 -20.10 0.21
C ILE A 141 22.51 -21.58 -0.17
N TYR A 142 21.31 -22.16 -0.06
CA TYR A 142 21.02 -23.39 -0.76
C TYR A 142 20.92 -23.04 -2.23
N LYS A 143 21.94 -23.42 -3.00
CA LYS A 143 21.86 -23.45 -4.46
C LYS A 143 20.69 -24.36 -4.79
N ASP A 144 19.62 -23.77 -5.30
CA ASP A 144 18.52 -24.51 -5.87
C ASP A 144 19.09 -25.26 -7.10
N SER A 145 19.48 -26.51 -6.89
CA SER A 145 20.08 -27.36 -7.90
C SER A 145 18.97 -27.91 -8.81
N PHE A 146 18.27 -27.03 -9.50
CA PHE A 146 17.28 -27.40 -10.53
C PHE A 146 17.19 -26.36 -11.66
N PHE A 147 18.32 -25.98 -12.25
CA PHE A 147 18.34 -25.40 -13.60
C PHE A 147 19.58 -25.85 -14.39
N THR A 148 19.61 -27.11 -14.79
CA THR A 148 20.39 -27.55 -15.97
C THR A 148 19.62 -28.63 -16.72
N SER A 149 18.77 -28.21 -17.66
CA SER A 149 18.59 -28.81 -18.99
C SER A 149 17.37 -28.20 -19.68
N GLY A 150 17.54 -26.96 -20.15
CA GLY A 150 16.67 -26.36 -21.15
C GLY A 150 17.55 -25.82 -22.25
N PHE A 151 17.93 -26.68 -23.19
CA PHE A 151 18.63 -26.32 -24.41
C PHE A 151 17.86 -25.21 -25.15
N CYS A 152 18.45 -24.02 -25.28
CA CYS A 152 18.12 -23.11 -26.37
C CYS A 152 19.13 -23.35 -27.48
N GLN A 153 18.75 -24.20 -28.43
CA GLN A 153 19.44 -24.41 -29.68
C GLN A 153 18.90 -23.38 -30.68
N PHE A 154 19.73 -22.41 -31.08
CA PHE A 154 19.50 -21.65 -32.30
C PHE A 154 20.69 -21.87 -33.22
N SER A 155 20.44 -22.68 -34.24
CA SER A 155 21.21 -22.77 -35.47
C SER A 155 21.16 -21.44 -36.21
N TYR A 156 22.30 -20.90 -36.59
CA TYR A 156 22.69 -20.50 -37.95
C TYR A 156 24.21 -20.34 -38.00
#